data_AF-A0A5D3YH15-F1
#
_entry.id   AF-A0A5D3YH15-F1
#
_cell.length_a   1.000
_cell.length_b   1.000
_cell.length_c   1.000
_cell.angle_alpha   90.00
_cell.angle_beta   90.00
_cell.angle_gamma   90.00
#
_symmetry.space_group_name_H-M   'P 1'
#
loop_
_entity.id
_entity.type
_entity.pdbx_description
1 polymer ?
#
loop_
_entity_poly.entity_id
_entity_poly.type
_entity_poly.pdbx_seq_one_letter_code
_entity_poly.pdbx_strand_id
1 'polypeptide(L)'
;MCQLVGVSRSAYYDYVRCTDNCSADPYHEEIVETVRGIANSSNHSYGSRRIGKALNALGYPVGRWKARSLMREAGVQVRYRKKYKVTTDSNH
;
A
#
# COMPACT_ATOMS: atom_id res chain seq x y z
N MET A 1 -0.09 -30.71 17.06
CA MET A 1 -1.32 -29.95 17.36
C MET A 1 -2.55 -30.42 16.58
N CYS A 2 -2.52 -30.61 15.25
CA CYS A 2 -3.76 -30.96 14.50
C CYS A 2 -4.27 -32.42 14.67
N GLN A 3 -3.43 -33.37 15.07
CA GLN A 3 -3.88 -34.76 15.29
C GLN A 3 -4.73 -34.95 16.56
N LEU A 4 -4.66 -34.02 17.51
CA LEU A 4 -5.36 -34.12 18.79
C LEU A 4 -6.81 -33.62 18.72
N VAL A 5 -7.18 -32.87 17.67
CA VAL A 5 -8.44 -32.12 17.59
C VAL A 5 -9.29 -32.55 16.37
N GLY A 6 -8.88 -33.57 15.62
CA GLY A 6 -9.67 -34.09 14.48
C GLY A 6 -9.83 -33.13 13.29
N VAL A 7 -9.11 -32.00 13.29
CA VAL A 7 -9.19 -30.99 12.22
C VAL A 7 -8.10 -31.23 11.19
N SER A 8 -8.44 -31.09 9.90
CA SER A 8 -7.44 -31.15 8.83
C SER A 8 -6.42 -30.02 9.00
N ARG A 9 -5.15 -30.29 8.66
CA ARG A 9 -4.07 -29.28 8.75
C ARG A 9 -4.42 -28.04 7.94
N SER A 10 -5.06 -28.20 6.78
CA SER A 10 -5.51 -27.09 5.94
C SER A 10 -6.51 -26.21 6.67
N ALA A 11 -7.58 -26.80 7.23
CA ALA A 11 -8.60 -26.03 7.94
C ALA A 11 -8.05 -25.29 9.17
N TYR A 12 -7.07 -25.88 9.88
CA TYR A 12 -6.39 -25.19 10.99
C TYR A 12 -5.61 -23.96 10.51
N TYR A 13 -4.79 -24.10 9.45
CA TYR A 13 -4.02 -22.97 8.92
C TYR A 13 -4.89 -21.94 8.20
N ASP A 14 -6.01 -22.35 7.61
CA ASP A 14 -6.98 -21.43 7.01
C ASP A 14 -7.67 -20.61 8.10
N TYR A 15 -8.05 -21.22 9.22
CA TYR A 15 -8.58 -20.52 10.39
C TYR A 15 -7.56 -19.53 10.97
N VAL A 16 -6.31 -19.95 11.17
CA VAL A 16 -5.24 -19.07 11.66
C VAL A 16 -5.00 -17.91 10.67
N ARG A 17 -4.94 -18.17 9.36
CA ARG A 17 -4.81 -17.10 8.37
C ARG A 17 -6.01 -16.15 8.40
N CYS A 18 -7.24 -16.65 8.52
CA CYS A 18 -8.41 -15.78 8.63
C CYS A 18 -8.36 -14.95 9.92
N THR A 19 -7.93 -15.51 11.05
CA THR A 19 -7.82 -14.77 12.31
C THR A 19 -6.74 -13.67 12.24
N ASP A 20 -5.57 -13.97 11.66
CA ASP A 20 -4.48 -13.00 11.48
C ASP A 20 -4.84 -11.89 10.47
N ASN A 21 -5.66 -12.19 9.45
CA ASN A 21 -6.14 -11.18 8.50
C ASN A 21 -7.36 -10.40 9.02
N CYS A 22 -8.09 -10.91 10.01
CA CYS A 22 -9.29 -10.28 10.57
C CYS A 22 -8.98 -9.31 11.71
N SER A 23 -7.78 -9.35 12.32
CA SER A 23 -7.37 -8.27 13.20
C SER A 23 -7.03 -7.05 12.33
N ALA A 24 -7.99 -6.16 12.16
CA ALA A 24 -7.76 -4.77 11.80
C ALA A 24 -6.83 -4.19 12.86
N ASP A 25 -5.53 -4.39 12.66
CA ASP A 25 -4.50 -3.90 13.56
C ASP A 25 -4.57 -2.36 13.48
N PRO A 26 -4.82 -1.63 14.58
CA PRO A 26 -4.88 -0.17 14.54
C PRO A 26 -3.61 0.46 13.93
N TYR A 27 -2.46 -0.23 14.04
CA TYR A 27 -1.23 0.14 13.35
C TYR A 27 -1.35 0.14 11.82
N HIS A 28 -2.20 -0.71 11.25
CA HIS A 28 -2.42 -0.80 9.82
C HIS A 28 -3.16 0.43 9.29
N GLU A 29 -4.17 0.92 10.03
CA GLU A 29 -4.92 2.13 9.67
C GLU A 29 -4.01 3.38 9.67
N GLU A 30 -3.15 3.51 10.69
CA GLU A 30 -2.14 4.59 10.75
C GLU A 30 -1.18 4.55 9.55
N ILE A 31 -0.75 3.36 9.14
CA ILE A 31 0.12 3.20 7.96
C ILE A 31 -0.62 3.58 6.68
N VAL A 32 -1.91 3.27 6.56
CA VAL A 32 -2.73 3.67 5.40
C VAL A 32 -2.88 5.19 5.34
N GLU A 33 -3.09 5.85 6.48
CA GLU A 33 -3.22 7.31 6.56
C GLU A 33 -1.89 8.02 6.24
N THR A 34 -0.77 7.54 6.78
CA THR A 34 0.56 8.08 6.44
C THR A 34 0.87 7.92 4.95
N VAL A 35 0.49 6.80 4.32
CA VAL A 35 0.60 6.61 2.87
C VAL A 35 -0.20 7.67 2.11
N ARG A 36 -1.43 7.96 2.53
CA ARG A 36 -2.27 9.01 1.93
C ARG A 36 -1.65 10.39 2.09
N GLY A 37 -1.07 10.69 3.26
CA GLY A 37 -0.34 11.94 3.51
C GLY A 37 0.86 12.13 2.57
N ILE A 38 1.70 11.11 2.42
CA ILE A 38 2.87 11.12 1.52
C ILE A 38 2.43 11.26 0.04
N ALA A 39 1.35 10.60 -0.33
CA ALA A 39 0.82 10.69 -1.69
C ALA A 39 0.31 12.11 -2.00
N ASN A 40 -0.41 12.72 -1.07
CA ASN A 40 -0.91 14.08 -1.21
C ASN A 40 0.23 15.11 -1.27
N SER A 41 1.24 15.00 -0.40
CA SER A 41 2.40 15.91 -0.40
C SER A 41 3.22 15.82 -1.69
N SER A 42 3.27 14.64 -2.31
CA SER A 42 3.95 14.41 -3.59
C SER A 42 3.06 14.61 -4.82
N ASN A 43 1.85 15.14 -4.63
CA ASN A 43 0.84 15.34 -5.68
C ASN A 43 0.62 14.07 -6.52
N HIS A 44 0.52 12.91 -5.84
CA HIS A 44 0.32 11.59 -6.45
C HIS A 44 1.41 11.19 -7.44
N SER A 45 2.59 11.81 -7.40
CA SER A 45 3.72 11.46 -8.28
C SER A 45 4.48 10.22 -7.77
N TYR A 46 4.30 9.86 -6.50
CA TYR A 46 5.05 8.78 -5.86
C TYR A 46 4.32 7.44 -6.01
N GLY A 47 5.01 6.48 -6.62
CA GLY A 47 4.54 5.09 -6.69
C GLY A 47 5.07 4.22 -5.55
N SER A 48 4.69 2.94 -5.58
CA SER A 48 5.02 1.93 -4.54
C SER A 48 6.49 1.89 -4.10
N ARG A 49 7.44 2.13 -5.02
CA ARG A 49 8.87 2.20 -4.67
C ARG A 49 9.22 3.42 -3.81
N ARG A 50 8.70 4.60 -4.13
CA ARG A 50 9.01 5.84 -3.39
C ARG A 50 8.25 5.90 -2.08
N ILE A 51 7.00 5.45 -2.08
CA ILE A 51 6.19 5.32 -0.87
C ILE A 51 6.84 4.33 0.10
N GLY A 52 7.27 3.15 -0.35
CA GLY A 52 7.98 2.21 0.51
C GLY A 52 9.27 2.80 1.11
N LYS A 53 10.03 3.58 0.35
CA LYS A 53 11.20 4.30 0.88
C LYS A 53 10.83 5.36 1.93
N ALA A 54 9.76 6.12 1.69
CA ALA A 54 9.28 7.12 2.64
C ALA A 54 8.79 6.47 3.94
N LEU A 55 8.06 5.35 3.85
CA LEU A 55 7.65 4.57 5.02
C LEU A 55 8.84 4.01 5.79
N ASN A 56 9.85 3.48 5.09
CA ASN A 56 11.08 3.02 5.73
C ASN A 56 11.83 4.17 6.44
N ALA A 57 11.82 5.36 5.86
CA ALA A 57 12.42 6.55 6.48
C ALA A 57 11.65 7.02 7.74
N LEU A 58 10.33 6.75 7.78
CA LEU A 58 9.49 6.98 8.96
C LEU A 58 9.61 5.87 10.02
N GLY A 59 10.41 4.83 9.77
CA GLY A 59 10.63 3.73 10.70
C GLY A 59 9.74 2.51 10.49
N TYR A 60 8.88 2.51 9.47
CA TYR A 60 8.06 1.34 9.12
C TYR A 60 8.81 0.47 8.10
N PRO A 61 9.26 -0.76 8.45
CA PRO A 61 9.92 -1.64 7.50
C PRO A 61 8.88 -2.21 6.52
N VAL A 62 8.72 -1.55 5.37
CA VAL A 62 7.73 -1.93 4.35
C VAL A 62 8.40 -2.31 3.04
N GLY A 63 8.19 -3.55 2.62
CA GLY A 63 8.60 -4.03 1.29
C GLY A 63 7.74 -3.47 0.16
N ARG A 64 8.22 -3.59 -1.09
CA ARG A 64 7.50 -3.12 -2.29
C ARG A 64 6.08 -3.67 -2.40
N TRP A 65 5.89 -4.96 -2.08
CA TRP A 65 4.60 -5.63 -2.19
C TRP A 65 3.61 -5.13 -1.15
N LYS A 66 4.04 -5.01 0.12
CA LYS A 66 3.21 -4.43 1.19
C LYS A 66 2.87 -2.96 0.92
N ALA A 67 3.83 -2.16 0.43
CA ALA A 67 3.57 -0.79 0.00
C ALA A 67 2.55 -0.70 -1.15
N ARG A 68 2.54 -1.67 -2.08
CA ARG A 68 1.54 -1.74 -3.14
C ARG A 68 0.13 -2.07 -2.60
N SER A 69 0.02 -3.02 -1.67
CA SER A 69 -1.26 -3.33 -1.02
C SER A 69 -1.79 -2.13 -0.25
N LEU A 70 -0.94 -1.49 0.56
CA LEU A 70 -1.28 -0.26 1.29
C LEU A 70 -1.71 0.88 0.37
N MET A 71 -1.06 1.07 -0.79
CA MET A 71 -1.50 2.06 -1.78
C MET A 71 -2.90 1.73 -2.35
N ARG A 72 -3.20 0.45 -2.59
CA ARG A 72 -4.51 0.02 -3.09
C ARG A 72 -5.60 0.25 -2.05
N GLU A 73 -5.32 -0.10 -0.80
CA GLU A 73 -6.22 0.11 0.34
C GLU A 73 -6.45 1.60 0.61
N ALA A 74 -5.40 2.43 0.53
CA ALA A 74 -5.50 3.88 0.65
C ALA A 74 -6.25 4.56 -0.52
N GLY A 75 -6.48 3.85 -1.63
CA GLY A 75 -7.04 4.39 -2.87
C GLY A 75 -6.06 5.28 -3.65
N VAL A 76 -4.76 5.19 -3.36
CA VAL A 76 -3.73 6.04 -3.97
C VAL A 76 -3.28 5.44 -5.30
N GLN A 77 -3.48 6.19 -6.38
CA GLN A 77 -2.92 5.88 -7.69
C GLN A 77 -1.92 6.94 -8.13
N VAL A 78 -0.88 6.51 -8.87
CA VAL A 78 0.11 7.43 -9.42
C VAL A 78 -0.52 8.23 -10.55
N ARG A 79 -0.53 9.57 -10.43
CA ARG A 79 -1.01 10.47 -11.48
C ARG A 79 0.18 11.02 -12.25
N TYR A 80 0.22 10.73 -13.55
CA TYR A 80 1.20 11.35 -14.44
C TYR A 80 0.70 12.73 -14.87
N ARG A 81 1.57 13.75 -14.79
CA ARG A 81 1.26 15.08 -15.31
C ARG A 81 1.11 14.99 -16.83
N LYS A 82 -0.01 15.49 -17.36
CA LYS A 82 -0.22 15.62 -18.81
C LYS A 82 0.84 16.57 -19.39
N LYS A 83 1.51 16.18 -20.46
CA LYS A 83 2.45 17.06 -21.19
C LYS A 83 1.68 18.28 -21.71
N TYR A 84 2.22 19.47 -21.48
CA TYR A 84 1.69 20.70 -22.07
C TYR A 84 2.01 20.71 -23.56
N LYS A 85 1.00 20.94 -24.41
CA LYS A 85 1.17 21.12 -25.86
C LYS A 85 1.08 22.62 -26.13
N VAL A 86 2.20 23.23 -26.54
CA VAL A 86 2.21 24.61 -27.03
C VAL A 86 1.44 24.62 -28.35
N THR A 87 0.33 25.36 -28.40
CA THR A 87 -0.48 25.53 -29.62
C THR A 87 -0.21 26.86 -30.32
N THR A 88 0.75 27.65 -29.83
CA THR A 88 1.18 28.87 -30.48
C THR A 88 2.12 28.50 -31.62
N ASP A 89 1.62 28.65 -32.85
CA ASP A 89 2.45 28.65 -34.05
C ASP A 89 3.16 30.01 -34.10
N SER A 90 4.42 30.02 -33.63
CA SER A 90 5.27 31.21 -33.62
C SER A 90 6.07 31.36 -34.92
N ASN A 91 5.54 30.86 -36.05
CA ASN A 91 5.99 31.31 -37.37
C ASN A 91 5.14 32.53 -37.79
N HIS A 92 5.77 33.67 -37.54
CA HIS A 92 5.41 35.01 -37.97
C HIS A 92 5.32 35.13 -39.50
#